data_AF-A0A659MA93-F1
#
_entry.id   AF-A0A659MA93-F1
#
_cell.length_a   1.000
_cell.length_b   1.000
_cell.length_c   1.000
_cell.angle_alpha   90.00
_cell.angle_beta   90.00
_cell.angle_gamma   90.00
#
_symmetry.space_group_name_H-M   'P 1'
#
loop_
_entity.id
_entity.type
_entity.pdbx_description
1 polymer ?
#
loop_
_entity_poly.entity_id
_entity_poly.type
_entity_poly.pdbx_seq_one_letter_code
_entity_poly.pdbx_strand_id
1 'polypeptide(L)'
;MPVLVAAHGERFSAPANVVASILNDDRKGRKNGRGFYLYGEKGRKSKKQVDPAIYKLIGVQGQSRLSAQQVAERCVMLMLNEAARCFDEKVIRSARDGDIGAVFGIGFPPFLGGPFRYMDALGPGEMVATLQRLAALYGPRYAPCEQLVRMAERREHFWTNGETDQGN
;
A
#
# COMPACT_ATOMS: atom_id res chain seq x y z
N MET A 1 -17.53 2.11 11.82
CA MET A 1 -16.17 2.45 11.34
C MET A 1 -15.55 1.23 10.67
N PRO A 2 -14.70 1.38 9.64
CA PRO A 2 -14.00 0.25 9.03
C PRO A 2 -13.17 -0.52 10.06
N VAL A 3 -13.09 -1.86 9.94
CA VAL A 3 -12.43 -2.76 10.91
C VAL A 3 -10.98 -2.35 11.19
N LEU A 4 -10.22 -2.00 10.14
CA LEU A 4 -8.81 -1.61 10.28
C LEU A 4 -8.63 -0.27 11.01
N VAL A 5 -9.58 0.66 10.88
CA VAL A 5 -9.54 1.93 11.63
C VAL A 5 -9.78 1.67 13.11
N ALA A 6 -10.71 0.76 13.44
CA ALA A 6 -10.97 0.39 14.83
C ALA A 6 -9.77 -0.32 15.47
N ALA A 7 -9.06 -1.16 14.72
CA ALA A 7 -7.92 -1.93 15.22
C ALA A 7 -6.61 -1.11 15.28
N HIS A 8 -6.36 -0.24 14.30
CA HIS A 8 -5.04 0.36 14.07
C HIS A 8 -5.07 1.89 13.95
N GLY A 9 -6.24 2.50 14.17
CA GLY A 9 -6.42 3.93 14.31
C GLY A 9 -6.37 4.72 13.00
N GLU A 10 -6.00 5.99 13.11
CA GLU A 10 -6.15 6.99 12.05
C GLU A 10 -5.28 6.70 10.80
N ARG A 11 -4.20 5.93 10.91
CA ARG A 11 -3.34 5.60 9.76
C ARG A 11 -4.08 4.84 8.65
N PHE A 12 -5.11 4.07 9.01
CA PHE A 12 -6.01 3.37 8.07
C PHE A 12 -7.27 4.16 7.72
N SER A 13 -7.42 5.37 8.23
CA SER A 13 -8.57 6.20 7.86
C SER A 13 -8.46 6.60 6.39
N ALA A 14 -9.50 6.27 5.65
CA ALA A 14 -9.67 6.80 4.31
C ALA A 14 -9.93 8.31 4.38
N PRO A 15 -9.64 9.07 3.30
CA PRO A 15 -10.04 10.47 3.22
C PRO A 15 -11.53 10.62 3.53
N ALA A 16 -11.85 11.61 4.35
CA ALA A 16 -13.21 11.85 4.83
C ALA A 16 -14.18 11.93 3.66
N ASN A 17 -15.38 11.39 3.86
CA ASN A 17 -16.50 11.38 2.91
C ASN A 17 -16.29 10.61 1.59
N VAL A 18 -15.06 10.28 1.16
CA VAL A 18 -14.84 9.57 -0.12
C VAL A 18 -15.53 8.21 -0.15
N VAL A 19 -15.27 7.36 0.85
CA VAL A 19 -15.86 6.02 0.92
C VAL A 19 -17.38 6.10 1.11
N ALA A 20 -17.84 6.99 1.97
CA ALA A 20 -19.27 7.19 2.23
C ALA A 20 -20.02 7.66 0.97
N SER A 21 -19.48 8.66 0.24
CA SER A 21 -20.08 9.16 -1.00
C SER A 21 -20.19 8.07 -2.07
N ILE A 22 -19.17 7.22 -2.23
CA ILE A 22 -19.20 6.10 -3.17
C ILE A 22 -20.29 5.08 -2.80
N LEU A 23 -20.40 4.74 -1.51
CA LEU A 23 -21.40 3.78 -1.04
C LEU A 23 -22.82 4.32 -1.15
N ASN A 24 -23.02 5.60 -0.80
CA ASN A 24 -24.31 6.28 -0.87
C ASN A 24 -24.81 6.48 -2.31
N ASP A 25 -23.90 6.57 -3.29
CA ASP A 25 -24.21 6.60 -4.74
C ASP A 25 -24.37 5.19 -5.36
N ASP A 26 -24.49 4.15 -4.52
CA ASP A 26 -24.58 2.73 -4.90
C ASP A 26 -23.46 2.26 -5.84
N ARG A 27 -22.22 2.76 -5.70
CA ARG A 27 -21.09 2.36 -6.55
C ARG A 27 -20.39 1.10 -6.01
N LYS A 28 -20.92 -0.10 -6.29
CA LYS A 28 -20.43 -1.39 -5.77
C LYS A 28 -19.41 -2.10 -6.68
N GLY A 29 -18.98 -1.44 -7.75
CA GLY A 29 -18.00 -1.95 -8.69
C GLY A 29 -18.61 -2.91 -9.72
N ARG A 30 -17.90 -3.99 -10.04
CA ARG A 30 -18.35 -4.97 -11.05
C ARG A 30 -19.70 -5.62 -10.71
N LYS A 31 -20.09 -5.67 -9.44
CA LYS A 31 -21.32 -6.31 -8.98
C LYS A 31 -22.57 -5.69 -9.60
N ASN A 32 -22.60 -4.36 -9.74
CA ASN A 32 -23.73 -3.62 -10.29
C ASN A 32 -23.33 -2.73 -11.47
N GLY A 33 -22.21 -3.04 -12.14
CA GLY A 33 -21.78 -2.34 -13.34
C GLY A 33 -21.13 -0.97 -13.12
N ARG A 34 -21.02 -0.47 -11.88
CA ARG A 34 -20.52 0.89 -11.61
C ARG A 34 -19.73 0.98 -10.30
N GLY A 35 -18.49 1.48 -10.37
CA GLY A 35 -17.57 1.72 -9.25
C GLY A 35 -16.76 3.00 -9.49
N PHE A 36 -15.44 2.94 -9.37
CA PHE A 36 -14.56 3.97 -9.97
C PHE A 36 -14.60 3.97 -11.50
N TYR A 37 -15.00 2.84 -12.08
CA TYR A 37 -15.18 2.63 -13.51
C TYR A 37 -16.62 2.23 -13.79
N LEU A 38 -17.07 2.48 -15.02
CA LEU A 38 -18.19 1.79 -15.62
C LEU A 38 -17.71 0.44 -16.14
N TYR A 39 -18.47 -0.61 -15.86
CA TYR A 39 -18.22 -1.97 -16.31
C TYR A 39 -19.34 -2.36 -17.28
N GLY A 40 -18.97 -2.66 -18.52
CA GLY A 40 -19.92 -3.18 -19.51
C GLY A 40 -20.42 -4.59 -19.17
N GLU A 41 -21.26 -5.13 -20.04
CA GLU A 41 -21.78 -6.49 -19.90
C GLU A 41 -20.65 -7.52 -19.78
N LYS A 42 -20.86 -8.51 -18.91
CA LYS A 42 -19.87 -9.55 -18.64
C LYS A 42 -19.52 -10.28 -19.95
N GLY A 43 -18.25 -10.19 -20.35
CA GLY A 43 -17.78 -10.88 -21.54
C GLY A 43 -16.32 -10.57 -21.84
N ARG A 44 -15.72 -11.37 -22.72
CA ARG A 44 -14.30 -11.30 -23.10
C ARG A 44 -13.89 -9.94 -23.69
N LYS A 45 -14.86 -9.15 -24.18
CA LYS A 45 -14.69 -7.80 -24.73
C LYS A 45 -15.14 -6.67 -23.80
N SER A 46 -15.52 -6.97 -22.55
CA SER A 46 -15.96 -5.95 -21.59
C SER A 46 -14.83 -4.94 -21.32
N LYS A 47 -14.96 -3.74 -21.88
CA LYS A 47 -14.04 -2.64 -21.61
C LYS A 47 -14.50 -1.86 -20.38
N LYS A 48 -13.63 -1.76 -19.37
CA LYS A 48 -13.81 -0.80 -18.28
C LYS A 48 -13.62 0.61 -18.83
N GLN A 49 -14.50 1.53 -18.49
CA GLN A 49 -14.39 2.94 -18.85
C GLN A 49 -14.33 3.78 -17.59
N VAL A 50 -13.55 4.87 -17.60
CA VAL A 50 -13.56 5.82 -16.49
C VAL A 50 -14.95 6.44 -16.43
N ASP A 51 -15.53 6.54 -15.23
CA ASP A 51 -16.77 7.28 -15.02
C ASP A 51 -16.45 8.71 -14.56
N PRO A 52 -16.61 9.75 -15.39
CA PRO A 52 -16.28 11.13 -14.99
C PRO A 52 -17.08 11.62 -13.78
N ALA A 53 -18.26 11.06 -13.51
CA ALA A 53 -19.07 11.46 -12.36
C ALA A 53 -18.41 11.12 -11.01
N ILE A 54 -17.45 10.18 -10.99
CA ILE A 54 -16.71 9.83 -9.76
C ILE A 54 -15.93 11.02 -9.21
N TYR A 55 -15.36 11.86 -10.08
CA TYR A 55 -14.51 12.98 -9.68
C TYR A 55 -15.32 14.02 -8.91
N LYS A 56 -16.51 14.39 -9.43
CA LYS A 56 -17.44 15.29 -8.75
C LYS A 56 -17.94 14.68 -7.44
N LEU A 57 -18.25 13.39 -7.43
CA LEU A 57 -18.77 12.70 -6.25
C LEU A 57 -17.79 12.70 -5.07
N ILE A 58 -16.50 12.50 -5.33
CA ILE A 58 -15.46 12.46 -4.30
C ILE A 58 -14.75 13.79 -4.09
N GLY A 59 -15.23 14.86 -4.76
CA GLY A 59 -14.73 16.23 -4.57
C GLY A 59 -13.31 16.46 -5.10
N VAL A 60 -12.87 15.73 -6.13
CA VAL A 60 -11.53 15.91 -6.72
C VAL A 60 -11.63 16.35 -8.18
N GLN A 61 -10.60 17.07 -8.64
CA GLN A 61 -10.47 17.38 -10.06
C GLN A 61 -9.80 16.20 -10.79
N GLY A 62 -10.27 15.88 -12.00
CA GLY A 62 -9.74 14.77 -12.81
C GLY A 62 -8.32 14.98 -13.36
N GLN A 63 -7.59 16.00 -12.91
CA GLN A 63 -6.23 16.34 -13.34
C GLN A 63 -5.24 16.08 -12.20
N SER A 64 -4.56 14.94 -12.25
CA SER A 64 -3.47 14.64 -11.32
C SER A 64 -2.23 15.44 -11.68
N ARG A 65 -1.69 16.18 -10.71
CA ARG A 65 -0.37 16.84 -10.82
C ARG A 65 0.79 15.89 -10.51
N LEU A 66 0.49 14.65 -10.09
CA LEU A 66 1.49 13.67 -9.70
C LEU A 66 1.98 12.86 -10.91
N SER A 67 3.28 12.67 -11.00
CA SER A 67 3.88 11.71 -11.93
C SER A 67 3.54 10.28 -11.52
N ALA A 68 3.62 9.33 -12.47
CA ALA A 68 3.42 7.91 -12.18
C ALA A 68 4.37 7.40 -11.08
N GLN A 69 5.60 7.90 -11.05
CA GLN A 69 6.59 7.57 -10.02
C GLN A 69 6.18 8.08 -8.64
N GLN A 70 5.65 9.31 -8.54
CA GLN A 70 5.15 9.85 -7.27
C GLN A 70 3.93 9.08 -6.76
N VAL A 71 3.05 8.63 -7.65
CA VAL A 71 1.92 7.78 -7.27
C VAL A 71 2.42 6.42 -6.76
N ALA A 72 3.37 5.81 -7.47
CA ALA A 72 3.95 4.53 -7.09
C ALA A 72 4.67 4.62 -5.72
N GLU A 73 5.54 5.61 -5.53
CA GLU A 73 6.25 5.86 -4.27
C GLU A 73 5.28 5.99 -3.10
N ARG A 74 4.23 6.81 -3.25
CA ARG A 74 3.24 7.01 -2.19
C ARG A 74 2.49 5.74 -1.82
N CYS A 75 2.13 4.91 -2.80
CA CYS A 75 1.42 3.66 -2.55
C CYS A 75 2.33 2.59 -1.94
N VAL A 76 3.52 2.41 -2.52
CA VAL A 76 4.47 1.37 -2.12
C VAL A 76 5.04 1.67 -0.74
N MET A 77 5.43 2.91 -0.44
CA MET A 77 6.02 3.25 0.86
C MET A 77 5.06 3.01 2.03
N LEU A 78 3.75 3.26 1.86
CA LEU A 78 2.76 2.91 2.89
C LEU A 78 2.66 1.40 3.10
N MET A 79 2.65 0.62 2.00
CA MET A 79 2.59 -0.84 2.06
C MET A 79 3.84 -1.43 2.74
N LEU A 80 5.03 -0.95 2.39
CA LEU A 80 6.29 -1.41 2.99
C LEU A 80 6.37 -1.04 4.48
N ASN A 81 5.98 0.19 4.83
CA ASN A 81 5.94 0.64 6.23
C ASN A 81 5.01 -0.24 7.06
N GLU A 82 3.86 -0.65 6.51
CA GLU A 82 2.94 -1.56 7.22
C GLU A 82 3.45 -3.00 7.27
N ALA A 83 4.16 -3.48 6.25
CA ALA A 83 4.85 -4.77 6.31
C ALA A 83 5.88 -4.81 7.45
N ALA A 84 6.65 -3.72 7.63
CA ALA A 84 7.59 -3.57 8.73
C ALA A 84 6.89 -3.55 10.10
N ARG A 85 5.73 -2.89 10.23
CA ARG A 85 4.91 -2.96 11.46
C ARG A 85 4.42 -4.38 11.74
N CYS A 86 3.88 -5.08 10.74
CA CYS A 86 3.42 -6.46 10.90
C CYS A 86 4.56 -7.41 11.32
N PHE A 87 5.79 -7.14 10.89
CA PHE A 87 6.97 -7.89 11.32
C PHE A 87 7.36 -7.60 12.78
N ASP A 88 7.29 -6.32 13.19
CA ASP A 88 7.56 -5.90 14.58
C ASP A 88 6.50 -6.46 15.55
N GLU A 89 5.23 -6.37 15.16
CA GLU A 89 4.05 -6.88 15.88
C GLU A 89 3.95 -8.41 15.86
N LYS A 90 4.90 -9.13 15.24
CA LYS A 90 4.93 -10.60 15.10
C LYS A 90 3.71 -11.21 14.41
N VAL A 91 2.98 -10.42 13.62
CA VAL A 91 1.94 -10.90 12.70
C VAL A 91 2.60 -11.70 11.56
N ILE A 92 3.76 -11.23 11.09
CA ILE A 92 4.60 -11.95 10.13
C ILE A 92 5.77 -12.57 10.92
N ARG A 93 5.91 -13.90 10.83
CA ARG A 93 6.90 -14.66 11.62
C ARG A 93 8.32 -14.53 11.10
N SER A 94 8.51 -14.41 9.79
CA SER A 94 9.81 -14.31 9.14
C SER A 94 9.72 -13.45 7.87
N ALA A 95 10.84 -12.84 7.47
CA ALA A 95 10.91 -12.05 6.24
C ALA A 95 10.55 -12.91 5.01
N ARG A 96 10.98 -14.17 5.01
CA ARG A 96 10.64 -15.18 3.99
C ARG A 96 9.14 -15.41 3.87
N ASP A 97 8.45 -15.71 4.97
CA ASP A 97 7.00 -15.94 4.96
C ASP A 97 6.25 -14.70 4.46
N GLY A 98 6.71 -13.52 4.90
CA GLY A 98 6.17 -12.23 4.47
C GLY A 98 6.35 -11.97 2.98
N ASP A 99 7.53 -12.27 2.43
CA ASP A 99 7.84 -12.09 1.02
C ASP A 99 7.03 -13.03 0.12
N ILE A 100 7.00 -14.32 0.46
CA ILE A 100 6.19 -15.32 -0.25
C ILE A 100 4.71 -14.95 -0.19
N GLY A 101 4.21 -14.62 1.00
CA GLY A 101 2.82 -14.24 1.21
C GLY A 101 2.43 -13.00 0.41
N ALA A 102 3.31 -11.99 0.31
CA ALA A 102 3.02 -10.79 -0.44
C ALA A 102 3.04 -11.04 -1.96
N VAL A 103 4.00 -11.83 -2.46
CA VAL A 103 4.12 -12.17 -3.89
C VAL A 103 2.90 -12.95 -4.36
N PHE A 104 2.51 -14.01 -3.64
CA PHE A 104 1.42 -14.88 -4.06
C PHE A 104 0.03 -14.41 -3.60
N GLY A 105 -0.05 -13.64 -2.52
CA GLY A 105 -1.32 -13.19 -1.94
C GLY A 105 -1.81 -11.87 -2.53
N ILE A 106 -1.00 -10.82 -2.46
CA ILE A 106 -1.38 -9.46 -2.89
C ILE A 106 -0.78 -9.07 -4.23
N GLY A 107 0.01 -9.95 -4.86
CA GLY A 107 0.61 -9.72 -6.17
C GLY A 107 1.79 -8.75 -6.14
N PHE A 108 2.59 -8.75 -5.05
CA PHE A 108 3.83 -7.98 -5.02
C PHE A 108 4.78 -8.42 -6.16
N PRO A 109 5.46 -7.51 -6.87
CA PRO A 109 6.26 -7.87 -8.04
C PRO A 109 7.34 -8.93 -7.74
N PRO A 110 7.26 -10.15 -8.33
CA PRO A 110 8.18 -11.24 -8.00
C PRO A 110 9.66 -10.92 -8.27
N PHE A 111 9.93 -10.12 -9.30
CA PHE A 111 11.30 -9.70 -9.67
C PHE A 111 11.94 -8.74 -8.66
N LEU A 112 11.17 -8.22 -7.69
CA LEU A 112 11.68 -7.46 -6.55
C LEU A 112 11.87 -8.34 -5.29
N GLY A 113 11.58 -9.64 -5.37
CA GLY A 113 11.78 -10.62 -4.29
C GLY A 113 10.73 -10.62 -3.17
N GLY A 114 9.94 -9.55 -3.04
CA GLY A 114 8.97 -9.36 -1.96
C GLY A 114 9.22 -8.05 -1.20
N PRO A 115 8.28 -7.58 -0.36
CA PRO A 115 8.41 -6.33 0.37
C PRO A 115 9.65 -6.26 1.28
N PHE A 116 10.02 -7.32 1.99
CA PHE A 116 11.17 -7.34 2.89
C PHE A 116 12.48 -7.35 2.11
N ARG A 117 12.59 -8.19 1.08
CA ARG A 117 13.76 -8.17 0.19
C ARG A 117 13.92 -6.81 -0.49
N TYR A 118 12.82 -6.20 -0.93
CA TYR A 118 12.84 -4.88 -1.54
C TYR A 118 13.22 -3.77 -0.54
N MET A 119 12.75 -3.85 0.71
CA MET A 119 13.17 -2.94 1.78
C MET A 119 14.68 -3.02 2.05
N ASP A 120 15.26 -4.22 2.05
CA ASP A 120 16.70 -4.39 2.22
C ASP A 120 17.50 -3.83 1.03
N ALA A 121 16.97 -3.98 -0.19
CA ALA A 121 17.59 -3.42 -1.39
C ALA A 121 17.56 -1.90 -1.43
N LEU A 122 16.50 -1.27 -0.91
CA LEU A 122 16.42 0.18 -0.72
C LEU A 122 17.31 0.67 0.43
N GLY A 123 17.35 -0.11 1.51
CA GLY A 123 18.00 0.22 2.77
C GLY A 123 17.07 0.96 3.74
N PRO A 124 17.08 0.62 5.04
CA PRO A 124 16.17 1.21 6.03
C PRO A 124 16.37 2.73 6.20
N GLY A 125 17.60 3.23 6.03
CA GLY A 125 17.88 4.67 6.10
C GLY A 125 17.17 5.47 5.00
N GLU A 126 17.26 5.01 3.75
CA GLU A 126 16.58 5.65 2.61
C GLU A 126 15.06 5.57 2.75
N MET A 127 14.56 4.43 3.26
CA MET A 127 13.15 4.24 3.56
C MET A 127 12.63 5.26 4.58
N VAL A 128 13.34 5.45 5.69
CA VAL A 128 13.00 6.42 6.73
C VAL A 128 13.01 7.84 6.17
N ALA A 129 14.06 8.22 5.43
CA ALA A 129 14.16 9.54 4.81
C ALA A 129 13.00 9.82 3.84
N THR A 130 12.66 8.84 3.00
CA THR A 130 11.53 8.94 2.07
C THR A 130 10.20 9.07 2.81
N LEU A 131 9.96 8.25 3.84
CA LEU A 131 8.73 8.32 4.66
C LEU A 131 8.60 9.66 5.38
N GLN A 132 9.68 10.19 5.95
CA GLN A 132 9.70 11.51 6.58
C GLN A 132 9.39 12.63 5.58
N ARG A 133 9.97 12.59 4.38
CA ARG A 133 9.65 13.53 3.30
C ARG A 133 8.17 13.45 2.92
N LEU A 134 7.62 12.25 2.76
CA LEU A 134 6.20 12.06 2.46
C LEU A 134 5.31 12.53 3.60
N ALA A 135 5.72 12.35 4.86
CA ALA A 135 4.99 12.81 6.03
C ALA A 135 4.94 14.35 6.10
N ALA A 136 6.03 15.03 5.78
CA ALA A 136 6.07 16.49 5.69
C ALA A 136 5.15 17.02 4.59
N LEU A 137 5.03 16.32 3.45
CA LEU A 137 4.22 16.76 2.30
C LEU A 137 2.74 16.39 2.42
N TYR A 138 2.42 15.23 3.00
CA TYR A 138 1.09 14.62 2.93
C TYR A 138 0.52 14.20 4.29
N GLY A 139 1.21 14.53 5.37
CA GLY A 139 0.75 14.34 6.75
C GLY A 139 1.20 13.04 7.41
N PRO A 140 0.88 12.88 8.71
CA PRO A 140 1.50 11.91 9.61
C PRO A 140 1.24 10.44 9.27
N ARG A 141 0.30 10.14 8.38
CA ARG A 141 0.05 8.76 7.90
C ARG A 141 1.27 8.12 7.24
N TYR A 142 2.20 8.94 6.76
CA TYR A 142 3.46 8.49 6.16
C TYR A 142 4.61 8.42 7.17
N ALA A 143 4.37 8.67 8.47
CA ALA A 143 5.44 8.59 9.47
C ALA A 143 6.07 7.18 9.48
N PRO A 144 7.41 7.08 9.47
CA PRO A 144 8.08 5.79 9.53
C PRO A 144 7.72 5.05 10.82
N CYS A 145 7.52 3.75 10.73
CA CYS A 145 7.32 2.93 11.90
C CYS A 145 8.61 2.81 12.72
N GLU A 146 8.46 2.55 14.01
CA GLU A 146 9.61 2.46 14.93
C GLU A 146 10.60 1.39 14.50
N GLN A 147 10.12 0.27 13.96
CA GLN A 147 10.99 -0.80 13.47
C GLN A 147 11.95 -0.32 12.39
N LEU A 148 11.46 0.44 11.39
CA LEU A 148 12.33 0.99 10.34
C LEU A 148 13.32 2.02 10.90
N VAL A 149 12.90 2.84 11.87
CA VAL A 149 13.78 3.81 12.53
C VAL A 149 14.91 3.09 13.28
N ARG A 150 14.58 2.09 14.11
CA ARG A 150 15.57 1.28 14.84
C ARG A 150 16.53 0.57 13.89
N MET A 151 16.02 -0.04 12.82
CA MET A 151 16.85 -0.71 11.83
C MET A 151 17.77 0.27 11.08
N ALA A 152 17.32 1.49 10.79
CA ALA A 152 18.14 2.52 10.17
C ALA A 152 19.31 2.96 11.09
N GLU A 153 19.05 3.15 12.38
CA GLU A 153 20.07 3.51 13.38
C GLU A 153 21.12 2.40 13.54
N ARG A 154 20.67 1.14 13.54
CA ARG A 154 21.51 -0.03 13.77
C ARG A 154 22.13 -0.62 12.49
N ARG A 155 21.72 -0.12 11.32
CA ARG A 155 22.10 -0.64 10.00
C ARG A 155 21.77 -2.14 9.86
N GLU A 156 20.57 -2.49 10.30
CA GLU A 156 20.04 -3.86 10.24
C GLU A 156 19.27 -4.10 8.93
N HIS A 157 19.13 -5.38 8.59
CA HIS A 157 18.36 -5.86 7.44
C HIS A 157 17.29 -6.84 7.92
N PHE A 158 16.20 -6.98 7.15
CA PHE A 158 15.15 -7.95 7.45
C PHE A 158 15.63 -9.37 7.17
N TRP A 159 16.32 -9.56 6.05
CA TRP A 159 16.99 -10.81 5.72
C TRP A 159 18.36 -10.85 6.36
N THR A 160 18.61 -11.88 7.17
CA THR A 160 19.95 -12.14 7.71
C THR A 160 20.67 -13.20 6.89
N ASN A 161 22.02 -13.20 6.91
CA ASN A 161 22.87 -14.11 6.11
C ASN A 161 22.61 -15.62 6.32
N GLY A 162 21.79 -16.02 7.30
CA GLY A 162 21.37 -17.41 7.51
C GLY A 162 20.05 -17.80 6.82
N GLU A 163 19.29 -16.83 6.30
CA GLU A 163 17.97 -17.05 5.68
C GLU A 163 18.03 -17.11 4.15
N THR A 164 19.18 -16.75 3.56
CA THR A 164 19.46 -16.97 2.14
C THR A 164 19.60 -18.47 1.88
N ASP A 165 18.52 -19.05 1.35
CA ASP A 165 18.51 -20.32 0.61
C ASP A 165 19.22 -21.50 1.31
N GLN A 166 18.63 -21.99 2.41
CA GLN A 166 18.71 -23.43 2.69
C GLN A 166 17.81 -24.15 1.68
N GLY A 167 18.26 -24.16 0.43
CA GLY A 167 17.76 -25.04 -0.61
C GLY A 167 18.18 -26.46 -0.24
N ASN A 168 17.19 -27.29 0.08
CA ASN A 168 17.33 -28.74 0.06
C ASN A 168 17.25 -29.24 -1.38
#